data_AF-A0A7W0XJF9-F1
#
_entry.id   AF-A0A7W0XJF9-F1
#
_cell.length_a   1.000
_cell.length_b   1.000
_cell.length_c   1.000
_cell.angle_alpha   90.00
_cell.angle_beta   90.00
_cell.angle_gamma   90.00
#
_symmetry.space_group_name_H-M   'P 1'
#
loop_
_entity.id
_entity.type
_entity.pdbx_description
1 polymer ?
#
loop_
_entity_poly.entity_id
_entity_poly.type
_entity_poly.pdbx_seq_one_letter_code
_entity_poly.pdbx_strand_id
1 'polypeptide(L)'
;MGRGRYSEPDVAALARMLTGWSYYRPWEAATGVDGATMSNRGQFVYRPLWHEEGPVTFMGKVYPDDGMKQAQRALTDLAGRTETAENIAFKLVRHFITDKPTPAMADPIKRVFLRTGGDLKAVSLALLDLPEAWSAPLAKLRTPYELEIAKFRALGVRYTSANYWVVTKTLEALHQPIWACLSPEGFSDDTLDWLTPDGIANRVESALLAARAFGADLKLPVLDLSRRLYDRALSSATSDAIARAYTPALALTILFACPEFQRR
;
A
#
# COMPACT_ATOMS: atom_id res chain seq x y z
N MET A 1 3.44 -17.49 -0.04
CA MET A 1 2.75 -18.59 -0.75
C MET A 1 1.31 -18.21 -1.08
N GLY A 2 0.74 -18.81 -2.13
CA GLY A 2 -0.61 -18.51 -2.62
C GLY A 2 -1.61 -19.61 -2.23
N ARG A 3 -2.91 -19.36 -2.48
CA ARG A 3 -3.99 -20.34 -2.26
C ARG A 3 -3.67 -21.67 -2.97
N GLY A 4 -3.95 -22.79 -2.31
CA GLY A 4 -3.76 -24.15 -2.87
C GLY A 4 -2.33 -24.71 -2.78
N ARG A 5 -1.41 -24.04 -2.09
CA ARG A 5 -0.01 -24.49 -1.90
C ARG A 5 0.31 -24.96 -0.48
N TYR A 6 -0.70 -25.05 0.38
CA TYR A 6 -0.62 -25.51 1.76
C TYR A 6 -1.89 -26.28 2.12
N SER A 7 -1.80 -27.12 3.14
CA SER A 7 -2.91 -27.90 3.68
C SER A 7 -3.41 -27.32 5.00
N GLU A 8 -4.61 -27.70 5.44
CA GLU A 8 -5.12 -27.31 6.77
C GLU A 8 -4.18 -27.75 7.92
N PRO A 9 -3.57 -28.96 7.88
CA PRO A 9 -2.50 -29.30 8.81
C PRO A 9 -1.31 -28.33 8.82
N ASP A 10 -0.93 -27.76 7.68
CA ASP A 10 0.15 -26.76 7.64
C ASP A 10 -0.25 -25.45 8.33
N VAL A 11 -1.52 -25.05 8.21
CA VAL A 11 -2.08 -23.87 8.92
C VAL A 11 -2.05 -24.11 10.42
N ALA A 12 -2.55 -25.27 10.87
CA ALA A 12 -2.55 -25.64 12.28
C ALA A 12 -1.12 -25.73 12.82
N ALA A 13 -0.20 -26.37 12.08
CA ALA A 13 1.20 -26.47 12.46
C ALA A 13 1.85 -25.09 12.63
N LEU A 14 1.70 -24.18 11.67
CA LEU A 14 2.26 -22.83 11.77
C LEU A 14 1.65 -22.05 12.94
N ALA A 15 0.34 -22.19 13.18
CA ALA A 15 -0.35 -21.57 14.32
C ALA A 15 0.23 -22.06 15.66
N ARG A 16 0.47 -23.37 15.80
CA ARG A 16 1.14 -23.96 16.98
C ARG A 16 2.52 -23.38 17.19
N MET A 17 3.33 -23.27 16.14
CA MET A 17 4.68 -22.70 16.22
C MET A 17 4.68 -21.21 16.64
N LEU A 18 3.63 -20.46 16.26
CA LEU A 18 3.47 -19.04 16.58
C LEU A 18 2.93 -18.78 18.00
N THR A 19 2.50 -19.82 18.73
CA THR A 19 2.10 -19.67 20.13
C THR A 19 3.24 -19.07 20.96
N GLY A 20 2.89 -18.33 22.02
CA GLY A 20 3.85 -17.56 22.79
C GLY A 20 4.30 -16.23 22.16
N TRP A 21 4.07 -15.99 20.86
CA TRP A 21 4.30 -14.68 20.25
C TRP A 21 3.18 -13.71 20.67
N SER A 22 3.55 -12.63 21.35
CA SER A 22 2.61 -11.62 21.84
C SER A 22 3.19 -10.22 21.68
N TYR A 23 2.45 -9.22 22.13
CA TYR A 23 2.94 -7.87 22.38
C TYR A 23 2.54 -7.42 23.79
N TYR A 24 3.21 -6.39 24.30
CA TYR A 24 2.84 -5.77 25.57
C TYR A 24 1.53 -4.99 25.43
N ARG A 25 0.49 -5.48 26.10
CA ARG A 25 -0.86 -4.91 26.01
C ARG A 25 -0.97 -3.64 26.86
N PRO A 26 -1.88 -2.71 26.51
CA PRO A 26 -2.06 -1.48 27.27
C PRO A 26 -2.34 -1.69 28.76
N TRP A 27 -3.10 -2.72 29.12
CA TRP A 27 -3.41 -3.03 30.52
C TRP A 27 -2.24 -3.64 31.28
N GLU A 28 -1.38 -4.43 30.62
CA GLU A 28 -0.16 -4.99 31.22
C GLU A 28 0.83 -3.86 31.56
N ALA A 29 0.98 -2.91 30.63
CA ALA A 29 1.80 -1.71 30.83
C ALA A 29 1.31 -0.83 31.98
N ALA A 30 0.01 -0.81 32.25
CA ALA A 30 -0.58 -0.06 33.36
C ALA A 30 -0.37 -0.75 34.72
N THR A 31 -0.24 -2.07 34.75
CA THR A 31 -0.08 -2.86 35.98
C THR A 31 1.36 -3.29 36.25
N GLY A 32 2.28 -3.13 35.29
CA GLY A 32 3.69 -3.52 35.41
C GLY A 32 3.93 -5.03 35.29
N VAL A 33 2.95 -5.79 34.81
CA VAL A 33 3.03 -7.26 34.73
C VAL A 33 3.99 -7.69 33.62
N ASP A 34 4.77 -8.74 33.86
CA ASP A 34 5.73 -9.32 32.90
C ASP A 34 6.74 -8.32 32.31
N GLY A 35 7.10 -7.30 33.08
CA GLY A 35 8.03 -6.25 32.65
C GLY A 35 7.44 -5.27 31.63
N ALA A 36 6.11 -5.27 31.45
CA ALA A 36 5.42 -4.28 30.64
C ALA A 36 5.51 -2.89 31.29
N THR A 37 5.72 -1.87 30.48
CA THR A 37 5.77 -0.47 30.89
C THR A 37 5.03 0.37 29.86
N MET A 38 4.73 1.62 30.22
CA MET A 38 4.16 2.57 29.25
C MET A 38 5.07 2.83 28.05
N SER A 39 6.39 2.61 28.17
CA SER A 39 7.35 2.83 27.08
C SER A 39 7.48 1.64 26.11
N ASN A 40 7.18 0.41 26.55
CA ASN A 40 7.25 -0.78 25.68
C ASN A 40 5.88 -1.30 25.21
N ARG A 41 4.79 -0.60 25.55
CA ARG A 41 3.44 -0.92 25.06
C ARG A 41 3.42 -1.07 23.54
N GLY A 42 2.85 -2.18 23.05
CA GLY A 42 2.76 -2.50 21.63
C GLY A 42 4.02 -3.15 21.04
N GLN A 43 5.12 -3.21 21.79
CA GLN A 43 6.31 -3.94 21.36
C GLN A 43 6.10 -5.44 21.50
N PHE A 44 6.74 -6.20 20.61
CA PHE A 44 6.74 -7.66 20.63
C PHE A 44 7.33 -8.22 21.93
N VAL A 45 6.75 -9.30 22.43
CA VAL A 45 7.26 -10.09 23.54
C VAL A 45 7.02 -11.57 23.28
N TYR A 46 8.02 -12.41 23.53
CA TYR A 46 7.86 -13.86 23.53
C TYR A 46 7.55 -14.36 24.95
N ARG A 47 6.51 -15.18 25.08
CA ARG A 47 5.99 -15.71 26.34
C ARG A 47 6.16 -17.24 26.35
N PRO A 48 7.25 -17.77 26.91
CA PRO A 48 7.55 -19.21 26.85
C PRO A 48 6.44 -20.08 27.43
N LEU A 49 5.81 -19.66 28.53
CA LEU A 49 4.71 -20.41 29.17
C LEU A 49 3.41 -20.44 28.36
N TRP A 50 3.30 -19.63 27.30
CA TRP A 50 2.16 -19.62 26.38
C TRP A 50 2.49 -20.32 25.05
N HIS A 51 3.72 -20.79 24.90
CA HIS A 51 4.14 -21.54 23.73
C HIS A 51 3.74 -23.00 23.89
N GLU A 52 3.25 -23.60 22.81
CA GLU A 52 2.98 -25.02 22.73
C GLU A 52 4.30 -25.76 22.49
N GLU A 53 4.67 -26.60 23.45
CA GLU A 53 5.91 -27.36 23.43
C GLU A 53 5.88 -28.51 22.40
N GLY A 54 7.07 -28.93 22.01
CA GLY A 54 7.30 -30.10 21.17
C GLY A 54 7.65 -29.77 19.70
N PRO A 55 8.26 -30.74 19.00
CA PRO A 55 8.58 -30.58 17.59
C PRO A 55 7.32 -30.47 16.74
N VAL A 56 7.35 -29.62 15.71
CA VAL A 56 6.23 -29.42 14.78
C VAL A 56 6.66 -29.78 13.37
N THR A 57 5.84 -30.57 12.67
CA THR A 57 6.00 -30.82 11.24
C THR A 57 5.22 -29.77 10.46
N PHE A 58 5.90 -28.99 9.63
CA PHE A 58 5.31 -27.97 8.79
C PHE A 58 5.85 -28.11 7.37
N MET A 59 4.96 -28.23 6.38
CA MET A 59 5.32 -28.42 4.97
C MET A 59 6.30 -29.58 4.71
N GLY A 60 6.13 -30.69 5.42
CA GLY A 60 6.98 -31.88 5.29
C GLY A 60 8.37 -31.77 5.94
N LYS A 61 8.67 -30.65 6.63
CA LYS A 61 9.90 -30.47 7.42
C LYS A 61 9.58 -30.47 8.91
N VAL A 62 10.39 -31.19 9.70
CA VAL A 62 10.29 -31.17 11.16
C VAL A 62 11.12 -30.01 11.69
N TYR A 63 10.51 -29.19 12.55
CA TYR A 63 11.16 -28.12 13.27
C TYR A 63 11.25 -28.52 14.75
N PRO A 64 12.46 -28.49 15.34
CA PRO A 64 12.63 -28.86 16.75
C PRO A 64 11.94 -27.85 17.66
N ASP A 65 11.65 -28.26 18.89
CA ASP A 65 11.23 -27.33 19.93
C ASP A 65 12.44 -26.53 20.40
N ASP A 66 12.52 -25.28 19.95
CA ASP A 66 13.51 -24.30 20.42
C ASP A 66 12.85 -22.96 20.72
N GLY A 67 11.60 -23.02 21.19
CA GLY A 67 10.76 -21.89 21.55
C GLY A 67 10.54 -20.92 20.40
N MET A 68 10.76 -19.63 20.64
CA MET A 68 10.54 -18.56 19.64
C MET A 68 11.21 -18.83 18.28
N LYS A 69 12.39 -19.46 18.30
CA LYS A 69 13.16 -19.71 17.09
C LYS A 69 12.50 -20.74 16.16
N GLN A 70 11.59 -21.56 16.67
CA GLN A 70 10.90 -22.60 15.92
C GLN A 70 10.09 -21.95 14.78
N ALA A 71 9.23 -20.97 15.12
CA ALA A 71 8.49 -20.18 14.13
C ALA A 71 9.40 -19.29 13.27
N GLN A 72 10.47 -18.69 13.83
CA GLN A 72 11.39 -17.86 13.03
C GLN A 72 12.03 -18.65 11.89
N ARG A 73 12.45 -19.89 12.14
CA ARG A 73 12.98 -20.79 11.11
C ARG A 73 11.93 -21.11 10.05
N ALA A 74 10.72 -21.48 10.47
CA ALA A 74 9.64 -21.78 9.52
C ALA A 74 9.29 -20.58 8.63
N LEU A 75 9.22 -19.38 9.20
CA LEU A 75 8.98 -18.15 8.45
C LEU A 75 10.14 -17.81 7.50
N THR A 76 11.38 -18.06 7.92
CA THR A 76 12.57 -17.87 7.07
C THR A 76 12.55 -18.83 5.88
N ASP A 77 12.29 -20.11 6.13
CA ASP A 77 12.17 -21.13 5.09
C ASP A 77 11.01 -20.79 4.13
N LEU A 78 9.86 -20.37 4.67
CA LEU A 78 8.69 -19.95 3.90
C LEU A 78 8.98 -18.73 3.02
N ALA A 79 9.75 -17.77 3.53
CA ALA A 79 10.16 -16.57 2.80
C ALA A 79 11.10 -16.91 1.63
N GLY A 80 11.99 -17.91 1.81
CA GLY A 80 12.94 -18.36 0.79
C GLY A 80 12.34 -19.20 -0.35
N ARG A 81 11.05 -19.56 -0.27
CA ARG A 81 10.40 -20.41 -1.28
C ARG A 81 10.20 -19.70 -2.63
N THR A 82 10.30 -20.48 -3.71
CA THR A 82 10.01 -20.01 -5.07
C THR A 82 8.58 -19.50 -5.21
N GLU A 83 7.61 -20.18 -4.58
CA GLU A 83 6.21 -19.76 -4.61
C GLU A 83 6.01 -18.44 -3.87
N THR A 84 6.82 -18.15 -2.84
CA THR A 84 6.76 -16.84 -2.16
C THR A 84 7.30 -15.74 -3.07
N ALA A 85 8.45 -15.97 -3.71
CA ALA A 85 9.01 -15.04 -4.68
C ALA A 85 8.05 -14.73 -5.85
N GLU A 86 7.39 -15.75 -6.39
CA GLU A 86 6.35 -15.61 -7.43
C GLU A 86 5.20 -14.71 -6.98
N ASN A 87 4.65 -14.98 -5.79
CA ASN A 87 3.52 -14.22 -5.26
C ASN A 87 3.89 -12.76 -4.98
N ILE A 88 5.08 -12.51 -4.41
CA ILE A 88 5.54 -11.14 -4.13
C ILE A 88 5.77 -10.38 -5.43
N ALA A 89 6.47 -10.98 -6.40
CA ALA A 89 6.69 -10.35 -7.70
C ALA A 89 5.39 -10.01 -8.41
N PHE A 90 4.44 -10.96 -8.45
CA PHE A 90 3.11 -10.73 -9.03
C PHE A 90 2.37 -9.59 -8.34
N LYS A 91 2.35 -9.58 -7.00
CA LYS A 91 1.68 -8.51 -6.23
C LYS A 91 2.32 -7.15 -6.44
N LEU A 92 3.65 -7.07 -6.51
CA LEU A 92 4.35 -5.80 -6.77
C LEU A 92 4.00 -5.23 -8.14
N VAL A 93 4.05 -6.06 -9.20
CA VAL A 93 3.63 -5.63 -10.55
C VAL A 93 2.15 -5.24 -10.54
N ARG A 94 1.29 -6.02 -9.86
CA ARG A 94 -0.15 -5.73 -9.78
C ARG A 94 -0.43 -4.38 -9.12
N HIS A 95 0.25 -4.14 -8.01
CA HIS A 95 0.02 -2.97 -7.20
C HIS A 95 0.60 -1.70 -7.84
N PHE A 96 1.80 -1.78 -8.41
CA PHE A 96 2.52 -0.59 -8.91
C PHE A 96 2.32 -0.29 -10.38
N ILE A 97 2.08 -1.29 -11.24
CA ILE A 97 2.13 -1.10 -12.70
C ILE A 97 0.76 -1.33 -13.35
N THR A 98 0.11 -2.48 -13.12
CA THR A 98 -1.08 -2.87 -13.89
C THR A 98 -1.99 -3.85 -13.16
N ASP A 99 -3.31 -3.82 -13.37
CA ASP A 99 -4.22 -4.84 -12.86
C ASP A 99 -4.01 -6.24 -13.48
N LYS A 100 -3.31 -6.32 -14.62
CA LYS A 100 -3.08 -7.57 -15.38
C LYS A 100 -1.60 -7.92 -15.52
N PRO A 101 -0.89 -8.30 -14.44
CA PRO A 101 0.52 -8.69 -14.53
C PRO A 101 0.72 -9.88 -15.46
N THR A 102 1.77 -9.82 -16.29
CA THR A 102 2.21 -10.96 -17.10
C THR A 102 3.45 -11.61 -16.49
N PRO A 103 3.76 -12.88 -16.83
CA PRO A 103 5.02 -13.51 -16.40
C PRO A 103 6.26 -12.72 -16.83
N ALA A 104 6.24 -12.10 -18.02
CA ALA A 104 7.36 -11.28 -18.51
C ALA A 104 7.69 -10.10 -17.58
N MET A 105 6.69 -9.52 -16.91
CA MET A 105 6.87 -8.44 -15.94
C MET A 105 7.30 -8.97 -14.55
N ALA A 106 6.72 -10.09 -14.10
CA ALA A 106 6.96 -10.61 -12.75
C ALA A 106 8.26 -11.43 -12.63
N ASP A 107 8.65 -12.19 -13.66
CA ASP A 107 9.80 -13.10 -13.62
C ASP A 107 11.14 -12.40 -13.34
N PRO A 108 11.44 -11.20 -13.89
CA PRO A 108 12.64 -10.46 -13.53
C PRO A 108 12.73 -10.18 -12.02
N ILE A 109 11.63 -9.71 -11.42
CA ILE A 109 11.57 -9.38 -9.99
C ILE A 109 11.70 -10.65 -9.14
N LYS A 110 11.00 -11.74 -9.53
CA LYS A 110 11.13 -13.06 -8.89
C LYS A 110 12.58 -13.54 -8.87
N ARG A 111 13.31 -13.43 -10.00
CA ARG A 111 14.73 -13.82 -10.08
C ARG A 111 15.59 -13.00 -9.13
N VAL A 112 15.36 -11.69 -9.04
CA VAL A 112 16.09 -10.83 -8.09
C VAL A 112 15.79 -11.25 -6.66
N PHE A 113 14.52 -11.44 -6.30
CA PHE A 113 14.11 -11.89 -4.98
C PHE A 113 14.84 -13.18 -4.56
N LEU A 114 14.84 -14.19 -5.43
CA LEU A 114 15.50 -15.47 -5.13
C LEU A 114 17.03 -15.34 -5.02
N ARG A 115 17.64 -14.56 -5.91
CA ARG A 115 19.10 -14.35 -5.90
C ARG A 115 19.58 -13.58 -4.68
N THR A 116 18.80 -12.63 -4.17
CA THR A 116 19.18 -11.77 -3.04
C THR A 116 18.66 -12.27 -1.69
N GLY A 117 17.94 -13.40 -1.66
CA GLY A 117 17.29 -13.89 -0.44
C GLY A 117 16.18 -12.96 0.07
N GLY A 118 15.51 -12.22 -0.83
CA GLY A 118 14.39 -11.34 -0.50
C GLY A 118 14.77 -9.92 -0.10
N ASP A 119 15.95 -9.41 -0.50
CA ASP A 119 16.32 -8.00 -0.29
C ASP A 119 15.29 -7.06 -0.95
N LEU A 120 14.47 -6.41 -0.13
CA LEU A 120 13.40 -5.53 -0.56
C LEU A 120 13.90 -4.30 -1.34
N LYS A 121 15.11 -3.81 -1.07
CA LYS A 121 15.68 -2.71 -1.84
C LYS A 121 15.99 -3.17 -3.26
N ALA A 122 16.69 -4.29 -3.39
CA ALA A 122 17.03 -4.86 -4.70
C ALA A 122 15.77 -5.23 -5.50
N VAL A 123 14.77 -5.81 -4.84
CA VAL A 123 13.46 -6.16 -5.43
C VAL A 123 12.70 -4.92 -5.90
N SER A 124 12.72 -3.84 -5.10
CA SER A 124 12.06 -2.58 -5.48
C SER A 124 12.76 -1.91 -6.67
N LEU A 125 14.10 -1.94 -6.72
CA LEU A 125 14.84 -1.42 -7.87
C LEU A 125 14.54 -2.23 -9.14
N ALA A 126 14.46 -3.56 -9.04
CA ALA A 126 14.11 -4.41 -10.17
C ALA A 126 12.70 -4.13 -10.73
N LEU A 127 11.76 -3.73 -9.87
CA LEU A 127 10.44 -3.26 -10.29
C LEU A 127 10.52 -1.94 -11.06
N LEU A 128 11.35 -0.99 -10.57
CA LEU A 128 11.56 0.30 -11.24
C LEU A 128 12.34 0.18 -12.55
N ASP A 129 13.11 -0.89 -12.75
CA ASP A 129 13.83 -1.16 -13.99
C ASP A 129 12.93 -1.73 -15.11
N LEU A 130 11.68 -2.08 -14.81
CA LEU A 130 10.73 -2.54 -15.82
C LEU A 130 10.34 -1.40 -16.76
N PRO A 131 10.42 -1.57 -18.10
CA PRO A 131 9.97 -0.55 -19.06
C PRO A 131 8.51 -0.12 -18.84
N GLU A 132 7.66 -1.07 -18.44
CA GLU A 132 6.24 -0.86 -18.19
C GLU A 132 5.98 0.05 -16.98
N ALA A 133 6.94 0.18 -16.04
CA ALA A 133 6.82 1.09 -14.91
C ALA A 133 6.84 2.57 -15.33
N TRP A 134 7.33 2.87 -16.55
CA TRP A 134 7.50 4.22 -17.07
C TRP A 134 6.75 4.46 -18.39
N SER A 135 5.95 3.50 -18.84
CA SER A 135 5.17 3.64 -20.07
C SER A 135 3.92 4.49 -19.84
N ALA A 136 3.72 5.50 -20.68
CA ALA A 136 2.49 6.28 -20.72
C ALA A 136 1.48 5.70 -21.75
N PRO A 137 0.17 5.81 -21.51
CA PRO A 137 -0.45 6.37 -20.30
C PRO A 137 -0.32 5.40 -19.12
N LEU A 138 -0.21 5.96 -17.92
CA LEU A 138 -0.16 5.18 -16.68
C LEU A 138 -1.45 4.36 -16.54
N ALA A 139 -1.33 3.07 -16.25
CA ALA A 139 -2.48 2.17 -16.27
C ALA A 139 -3.23 2.14 -14.93
N LYS A 140 -2.53 2.28 -13.80
CA LYS A 140 -3.11 2.07 -12.47
C LYS A 140 -3.83 3.31 -11.99
N LEU A 141 -5.06 3.15 -11.51
CA LEU A 141 -5.77 4.25 -10.86
C LEU A 141 -5.24 4.44 -9.44
N ARG A 142 -4.94 5.67 -9.03
CA ARG A 142 -4.60 5.98 -7.63
C ARG A 142 -5.78 5.60 -6.75
N THR A 143 -5.52 4.90 -5.65
CA THR A 143 -6.55 4.70 -4.61
C THR A 143 -6.97 6.06 -4.01
N PRO A 144 -8.14 6.17 -3.38
CA PRO A 144 -8.56 7.42 -2.72
C PRO A 144 -7.50 8.01 -1.77
N TYR A 145 -6.81 7.16 -1.01
CA TYR A 145 -5.73 7.53 -0.10
C TYR A 145 -4.52 8.10 -0.86
N GLU A 146 -4.09 7.44 -1.92
CA GLU A 146 -2.99 7.92 -2.76
C GLU A 146 -3.34 9.22 -3.49
N LEU A 147 -4.60 9.37 -3.91
CA LEU A 147 -5.10 10.58 -4.57
C LEU A 147 -5.01 11.78 -3.62
N GLU A 148 -5.42 11.64 -2.37
CA GLU A 148 -5.32 12.72 -1.39
C GLU A 148 -3.86 13.06 -1.05
N ILE A 149 -3.00 12.05 -0.86
CA ILE A 149 -1.56 12.29 -0.68
C ILE A 149 -0.98 13.04 -1.88
N ALA A 150 -1.35 12.65 -3.11
CA ALA A 150 -0.88 13.31 -4.32
C ALA A 150 -1.31 14.77 -4.38
N LYS A 151 -2.54 15.12 -3.99
CA LYS A 151 -3.02 16.52 -3.93
C LYS A 151 -2.20 17.35 -2.95
N PHE A 152 -2.00 16.84 -1.74
CA PHE A 152 -1.21 17.55 -0.72
C PHE A 152 0.24 17.77 -1.17
N ARG A 153 0.86 16.75 -1.80
CA ARG A 153 2.20 16.87 -2.38
C ARG A 153 2.26 17.87 -3.53
N ALA A 154 1.28 17.85 -4.43
CA ALA A 154 1.19 18.78 -5.56
C ALA A 154 1.02 20.23 -5.10
N LEU A 155 0.24 20.46 -4.05
CA LEU A 155 0.01 21.79 -3.48
C LEU A 155 1.15 22.28 -2.57
N GLY A 156 2.03 21.38 -2.14
CA GLY A 156 3.03 21.70 -1.11
C GLY A 156 2.41 22.00 0.27
N VAL A 157 1.17 21.54 0.50
CA VAL A 157 0.44 21.75 1.75
C VAL A 157 0.75 20.61 2.71
N ARG A 158 0.99 20.95 3.98
CA ARG A 158 1.16 19.96 5.05
C ARG A 158 -0.20 19.55 5.60
N TYR A 159 -0.33 18.27 5.89
CA TYR A 159 -1.46 17.74 6.63
C TYR A 159 -1.41 18.23 8.09
N THR A 160 -2.51 18.80 8.58
CA THR A 160 -2.67 19.33 9.94
C THR A 160 -4.07 19.02 10.46
N SER A 161 -4.30 19.22 11.75
CA SER A 161 -5.65 19.11 12.34
C SER A 161 -6.67 20.06 11.70
N ALA A 162 -6.22 21.22 11.18
CA ALA A 162 -7.10 22.20 10.56
C ALA A 162 -7.62 21.79 9.17
N ASN A 163 -6.88 20.93 8.45
CA ASN A 163 -7.24 20.51 7.09
C ASN A 163 -7.49 18.99 6.95
N TYR A 164 -7.40 18.23 8.06
CA TYR A 164 -7.71 16.80 8.13
C TYR A 164 -9.05 16.44 7.49
N TRP A 165 -10.06 17.29 7.69
CA TRP A 165 -11.41 17.06 7.22
C TRP A 165 -11.52 16.93 5.68
N VAL A 166 -10.62 17.57 4.92
CA VAL A 166 -10.60 17.46 3.44
C VAL A 166 -10.26 16.02 3.03
N VAL A 167 -9.31 15.43 3.76
CA VAL A 167 -8.87 14.05 3.55
C VAL A 167 -9.96 13.08 4.00
N THR A 168 -10.44 13.19 5.25
CA THR A 168 -11.42 12.20 5.75
C THR A 168 -12.71 12.18 4.98
N LYS A 169 -13.30 13.35 4.67
CA LYS A 169 -14.55 13.40 3.92
C LYS A 169 -14.41 12.78 2.54
N THR A 170 -13.28 13.00 1.88
CA THR A 170 -12.99 12.36 0.58
C THR A 170 -12.87 10.85 0.74
N LEU A 171 -12.13 10.38 1.73
CA LEU A 171 -11.91 8.96 1.97
C LEU A 171 -13.19 8.22 2.35
N GLU A 172 -14.05 8.85 3.15
CA GLU A 172 -15.37 8.34 3.50
C GLU A 172 -16.27 8.25 2.26
N ALA A 173 -16.33 9.32 1.45
CA ALA A 173 -17.13 9.34 0.21
C ALA A 173 -16.66 8.31 -0.83
N LEU A 174 -15.35 8.01 -0.85
CA LEU A 174 -14.75 7.03 -1.74
C LEU A 174 -14.59 5.64 -1.11
N HIS A 175 -15.24 5.38 0.04
CA HIS A 175 -15.27 4.08 0.72
C HIS A 175 -13.90 3.51 1.11
N GLN A 176 -12.92 4.38 1.43
CA GLN A 176 -11.60 4.00 1.92
C GLN A 176 -11.23 4.72 3.24
N PRO A 177 -12.02 4.57 4.33
CA PRO A 177 -11.72 5.22 5.59
C PRO A 177 -10.38 4.75 6.19
N ILE A 178 -9.67 5.67 6.85
CA ILE A 178 -8.37 5.37 7.46
C ILE A 178 -8.57 4.42 8.65
N TRP A 179 -7.80 3.33 8.70
CA TRP A 179 -7.82 2.33 9.78
C TRP A 179 -9.15 1.61 10.02
N ALA A 180 -10.10 1.70 9.07
CA ALA A 180 -11.45 1.15 9.23
C ALA A 180 -11.87 0.27 8.04
N CYS A 181 -10.94 -0.51 7.48
CA CYS A 181 -11.31 -1.52 6.49
C CYS A 181 -12.12 -2.63 7.18
N LEU A 182 -13.30 -2.93 6.65
CA LEU A 182 -14.20 -3.95 7.21
C LEU A 182 -13.69 -5.38 6.95
N SER A 183 -12.97 -5.58 5.83
CA SER A 183 -12.47 -6.89 5.44
C SER A 183 -11.06 -7.13 5.99
N PRO A 184 -10.75 -8.33 6.52
CA PRO A 184 -9.39 -8.70 6.87
C PRO A 184 -8.47 -8.82 5.64
N GLU A 185 -9.03 -8.92 4.43
CA GLU A 185 -8.25 -8.90 3.17
C GLU A 185 -7.69 -7.51 2.85
N GLY A 186 -8.19 -6.46 3.51
CA GLY A 186 -7.83 -5.07 3.25
C GLY A 186 -8.63 -4.45 2.10
N PHE A 187 -8.21 -3.26 1.68
CA PHE A 187 -8.80 -2.58 0.53
C PHE A 187 -8.30 -3.18 -0.78
N SER A 188 -9.15 -3.14 -1.80
CA SER A 188 -8.80 -3.73 -3.11
C SER A 188 -7.68 -2.96 -3.79
N ASP A 189 -6.80 -3.72 -4.43
CA ASP A 189 -5.79 -3.18 -5.34
C ASP A 189 -6.34 -3.00 -6.77
N ASP A 190 -7.54 -3.47 -7.11
CA ASP A 190 -8.05 -3.41 -8.49
C ASP A 190 -8.66 -2.06 -8.84
N THR A 191 -8.29 -1.53 -10.01
CA THR A 191 -8.80 -0.24 -10.50
C THR A 191 -10.33 -0.18 -10.58
N LEU A 192 -10.98 -1.28 -10.99
CA LEU A 192 -12.43 -1.29 -11.22
C LEU A 192 -13.23 -1.08 -9.93
N ASP A 193 -12.70 -1.51 -8.78
CA ASP A 193 -13.36 -1.31 -7.50
C ASP A 193 -13.36 0.18 -7.09
N TRP A 194 -12.45 0.97 -7.64
CA TRP A 194 -12.30 2.40 -7.40
C TRP A 194 -12.90 3.28 -8.52
N LEU A 195 -13.37 2.68 -9.62
CA LEU A 195 -13.88 3.36 -10.81
C LEU A 195 -15.38 3.11 -11.00
N THR A 196 -16.12 3.06 -9.91
CA THR A 196 -17.59 3.01 -9.94
C THR A 196 -18.17 4.35 -10.40
N PRO A 197 -19.42 4.40 -10.92
CA PRO A 197 -20.04 5.66 -11.31
C PRO A 197 -20.05 6.72 -10.19
N ASP A 198 -20.35 6.30 -8.96
CA ASP A 198 -20.28 7.13 -7.76
C ASP A 198 -18.83 7.55 -7.43
N GLY A 199 -17.88 6.62 -7.54
CA GLY A 199 -16.45 6.90 -7.33
C GLY A 199 -15.88 7.94 -8.27
N ILE A 200 -16.31 7.96 -9.54
CA ILE A 200 -15.91 8.99 -10.52
C ILE A 200 -16.45 10.36 -10.11
N ALA A 201 -17.74 10.44 -9.74
CA ALA A 201 -18.35 11.69 -9.28
C ALA A 201 -17.63 12.23 -8.03
N ASN A 202 -17.41 11.37 -7.03
CA ASN A 202 -16.75 11.74 -5.77
C ASN A 202 -15.27 12.14 -5.97
N ARG A 203 -14.58 11.61 -6.98
CA ARG A 203 -13.23 12.08 -7.34
C ARG A 203 -13.23 13.51 -7.87
N VAL A 204 -14.23 13.88 -8.68
CA VAL A 204 -14.38 15.26 -9.19
C VAL A 204 -14.78 16.21 -8.06
N GLU A 205 -15.73 15.81 -7.22
CA GLU A 205 -16.12 16.61 -6.05
C GLU A 205 -14.96 16.81 -5.08
N SER A 206 -14.13 15.78 -4.88
CA SER A 206 -12.92 15.90 -4.08
C SER A 206 -11.86 16.80 -4.72
N ALA A 207 -11.73 16.82 -6.05
CA ALA A 207 -10.88 17.78 -6.75
C ALA A 207 -11.36 19.23 -6.54
N LEU A 208 -12.67 19.46 -6.64
CA LEU A 208 -13.30 20.75 -6.36
C LEU A 208 -13.12 21.16 -4.90
N LEU A 209 -13.25 20.22 -3.97
CA LEU A 209 -13.06 20.47 -2.55
C LEU A 209 -11.64 20.93 -2.25
N ALA A 210 -10.64 20.23 -2.77
CA ALA A 210 -9.24 20.62 -2.62
C ALA A 210 -8.96 21.99 -3.26
N ALA A 211 -9.56 22.27 -4.43
CA ALA A 211 -9.41 23.56 -5.10
C ALA A 211 -10.02 24.72 -4.28
N ARG A 212 -11.17 24.51 -3.63
CA ARG A 212 -11.78 25.49 -2.73
C ARG A 212 -10.98 25.68 -1.45
N ALA A 213 -10.48 24.59 -0.87
CA ALA A 213 -9.77 24.62 0.40
C ALA A 213 -8.37 25.25 0.29
N PHE A 214 -7.66 25.02 -0.82
CA PHE A 214 -6.24 25.37 -0.94
C PHE A 214 -5.89 26.22 -2.17
N GLY A 215 -6.81 26.42 -3.11
CA GLY A 215 -6.52 27.12 -4.36
C GLY A 215 -6.12 28.58 -4.17
N ALA A 216 -6.58 29.24 -3.11
CA ALA A 216 -6.22 30.63 -2.78
C ALA A 216 -4.75 30.78 -2.32
N ASP A 217 -4.16 29.73 -1.75
CA ASP A 217 -2.79 29.73 -1.25
C ASP A 217 -1.75 29.37 -2.33
N LEU A 218 -2.21 29.06 -3.54
CA LEU A 218 -1.33 28.62 -4.62
C LEU A 218 -0.48 29.79 -5.14
N LYS A 219 0.84 29.65 -5.05
CA LYS A 219 1.81 30.71 -5.40
C LYS A 219 2.17 30.79 -6.88
N LEU A 220 1.63 29.90 -7.72
CA LEU A 220 1.93 29.83 -9.14
C LEU A 220 0.66 29.51 -9.95
N PRO A 221 0.61 29.89 -11.24
CA PRO A 221 -0.47 29.48 -12.13
C PRO A 221 -0.60 27.95 -12.18
N VAL A 222 -1.83 27.44 -12.24
CA VAL A 222 -2.10 25.99 -12.28
C VAL A 222 -1.48 25.34 -13.52
N LEU A 223 -1.40 26.04 -14.65
CA LEU A 223 -0.74 25.53 -15.85
C LEU A 223 0.76 25.29 -15.59
N ASP A 224 1.44 26.21 -14.90
CA ASP A 224 2.85 26.03 -14.54
C ASP A 224 3.03 24.92 -13.50
N LEU A 225 2.08 24.76 -12.57
CA LEU A 225 2.06 23.62 -11.66
C LEU A 225 1.94 22.30 -12.44
N SER A 226 1.02 22.21 -13.40
CA SER A 226 0.83 20.99 -14.20
C SER A 226 2.08 20.61 -14.99
N ARG A 227 2.79 21.60 -15.56
CA ARG A 227 4.06 21.39 -16.25
C ARG A 227 5.17 20.94 -15.30
N ARG A 228 5.22 21.47 -14.08
CA ARG A 228 6.18 21.02 -13.06
C ARG A 228 5.92 19.58 -12.60
N LEU A 229 4.66 19.17 -12.54
CA LEU A 229 4.30 17.82 -12.08
C LEU A 229 4.55 16.76 -13.14
N TYR A 230 4.28 17.05 -14.41
CA TYR A 230 4.23 16.05 -15.47
C TYR A 230 5.22 16.26 -16.60
N ASP A 231 5.72 17.48 -16.81
CA ASP A 231 6.64 17.82 -17.90
C ASP A 231 6.19 17.19 -19.24
N ARG A 232 6.98 16.26 -19.79
CA ARG A 232 6.70 15.56 -21.06
C ARG A 232 5.49 14.62 -21.02
N ALA A 233 5.04 14.22 -19.83
CA ALA A 233 3.87 13.36 -19.64
C ALA A 233 2.55 14.15 -19.67
N LEU A 234 2.59 15.49 -19.65
CA LEU A 234 1.39 16.33 -19.72
C LEU A 234 0.80 16.30 -21.14
N SER A 235 -0.42 15.81 -21.30
CA SER A 235 -1.08 15.81 -22.60
C SER A 235 -1.47 17.22 -23.04
N SER A 236 -1.53 17.44 -24.36
CA SER A 236 -2.05 18.70 -24.94
C SER A 236 -3.50 18.94 -24.53
N ALA A 237 -4.33 17.90 -24.47
CA ALA A 237 -5.72 17.98 -24.03
C ALA A 237 -5.85 18.52 -22.60
N THR A 238 -5.07 18.00 -21.65
CA THR A 238 -5.05 18.47 -20.26
C THR A 238 -4.50 19.91 -20.18
N SER A 239 -3.38 20.19 -20.84
CA SER A 239 -2.78 21.55 -20.88
C SER A 239 -3.78 22.58 -21.40
N ASP A 240 -4.46 22.29 -22.51
CA ASP A 240 -5.43 23.17 -23.13
C ASP A 240 -6.68 23.38 -22.27
N ALA A 241 -7.16 22.33 -21.61
CA ALA A 241 -8.30 22.41 -20.69
C ALA A 241 -7.98 23.31 -19.49
N ILE A 242 -6.78 23.19 -18.92
CA ILE A 242 -6.31 24.07 -17.83
C ILE A 242 -6.16 25.51 -18.32
N ALA A 243 -5.59 25.73 -19.50
CA ALA A 243 -5.39 27.07 -20.07
C ALA A 243 -6.70 27.80 -20.38
N ARG A 244 -7.76 27.07 -20.76
CA ARG A 244 -9.10 27.62 -21.03
C ARG A 244 -9.98 27.79 -19.78
N ALA A 245 -9.51 27.36 -18.61
CA ALA A 245 -10.30 27.45 -17.40
C ALA A 245 -10.55 28.92 -17.00
N TYR A 246 -11.82 29.27 -16.82
CA TYR A 246 -12.24 30.64 -16.49
C TYR A 246 -11.78 31.13 -15.12
N THR A 247 -11.48 30.22 -14.18
CA THR A 247 -11.04 30.56 -12.83
C THR A 247 -9.88 29.67 -12.39
N PRO A 248 -8.98 30.14 -11.50
CA PRO A 248 -7.92 29.32 -10.92
C PRO A 248 -8.44 28.07 -10.22
N ALA A 249 -9.59 28.15 -9.53
CA ALA A 249 -10.21 27.02 -8.87
C ALA A 249 -10.70 25.95 -9.87
N LEU A 250 -11.27 26.37 -11.00
CA LEU A 250 -11.64 25.44 -12.08
C LEU A 250 -10.39 24.82 -12.71
N ALA A 251 -9.34 25.62 -12.95
CA ALA A 251 -8.07 25.12 -13.48
C ALA A 251 -7.49 24.02 -12.56
N LEU A 252 -7.48 24.24 -11.25
CA LEU A 252 -6.97 23.29 -10.27
C LEU A 252 -7.84 22.04 -10.16
N THR A 253 -9.16 22.21 -10.27
CA THR A 253 -10.10 21.09 -10.33
C THR A 253 -9.84 20.21 -11.56
N ILE A 254 -9.61 20.82 -12.73
CA ILE A 254 -9.25 20.11 -13.97
C ILE A 254 -7.92 19.36 -13.78
N LEU A 255 -6.90 20.01 -13.23
CA LEU A 255 -5.61 19.37 -12.95
C LEU A 255 -5.78 18.14 -12.05
N PHE A 256 -6.57 18.22 -10.99
CA PHE A 256 -6.78 17.07 -10.11
C PHE A 256 -7.69 16.01 -10.69
N ALA A 257 -8.59 16.33 -11.62
CA ALA A 257 -9.48 15.37 -12.26
C ALA A 257 -8.88 14.72 -13.52
N CYS A 258 -7.76 15.23 -14.05
CA CYS A 258 -7.20 14.74 -15.32
C CYS A 258 -6.59 13.33 -15.21
N PRO A 259 -6.49 12.58 -16.33
CA PRO A 259 -5.93 11.22 -16.32
C PRO A 259 -4.54 11.12 -15.70
N GLU A 260 -3.66 12.08 -15.97
CA GLU A 260 -2.30 12.14 -15.43
C GLU A 260 -2.27 12.24 -13.89
N PHE A 261 -3.28 12.88 -13.30
CA PHE A 261 -3.44 13.02 -11.85
C PHE A 261 -4.25 11.92 -11.20
N GLN A 262 -5.14 11.28 -11.94
CA GLN A 262 -5.92 10.16 -11.44
C GLN A 262 -5.12 8.85 -11.46
N ARG A 263 -4.08 8.74 -12.29
CA ARG A 263 -3.34 7.49 -12.55
C ARG A 263 -1.87 7.56 -12.19
N ARG A 264 -1.32 6.43 -11.76
CA ARG A 264 0.09 6.25 -11.39
C ARG A 264 0.70 5.02 -12.06
#